data_AF-A0A7S1DZ35-F1
#
_entry.id   AF-A0A7S1DZ35-F1
#
_cell.length_a   1.000
_cell.length_b   1.000
_cell.length_c   1.000
_cell.angle_alpha   90.00
_cell.angle_beta   90.00
_cell.angle_gamma   90.00
#
_symmetry.space_group_name_H-M   'P 1'
#
loop_
_entity.id
_entity.type
_entity.pdbx_description
1 polymer ?
#
loop_
_entity_poly.entity_id
_entity_poly.type
_entity_poly.pdbx_seq_one_letter_code
_entity_poly.pdbx_strand_id
1 'polypeptide(L)'
;SRAIVALAETETEGGRPAGSTMNIDKAVDKEFESKSLKEIAEAPTSALQGLSEKARTLFEELHVKTIKDLANFKYCRIAEAIVQAAKFEETKTEAERKAEKLAKQLE
;
A
#
# COMPACT_ATOMS: atom_id res chain seq x y z
N SER A 1 0.23 -2.62 4.23
CA SER A 1 0.59 -1.33 3.59
C SER A 1 2.07 -1.34 3.22
N ARG A 2 2.45 -0.92 2.00
CA ARG A 2 3.85 -0.91 1.52
C ARG A 2 4.78 -0.07 2.39
N ALA A 3 4.28 1.07 2.90
CA ALA A 3 5.06 1.96 3.75
C ALA A 3 5.52 1.28 5.05
N ILE A 4 4.70 0.39 5.62
CA ILE A 4 5.05 -0.38 6.83
C ILE A 4 6.25 -1.29 6.53
N VAL A 5 6.18 -2.04 5.42
CA VAL A 5 7.25 -2.96 5.02
C VAL A 5 8.55 -2.21 4.73
N ALA A 6 8.47 -1.07 4.03
CA ALA A 6 9.65 -0.26 3.73
C ALA A 6 10.29 0.33 5.00
N LEU A 7 9.49 0.85 5.94
CA LEU A 7 10.00 1.41 7.18
C LEU A 7 10.52 0.32 8.14
N ALA A 8 9.97 -0.89 8.07
CA ALA A 8 10.46 -2.03 8.85
C ALA A 8 11.93 -2.36 8.56
N GLU A 9 12.40 -2.15 7.32
CA GLU A 9 13.81 -2.37 6.95
C GLU A 9 14.77 -1.42 7.68
N THR A 10 14.30 -0.22 8.01
CA THR A 10 15.09 0.83 8.69
C THR A 10 14.97 0.79 10.21
N GLU A 11 14.22 -0.15 10.76
CA GLU A 11 13.93 -0.22 12.19
C GLU A 11 15.12 -0.81 12.99
N THR A 12 15.53 -0.08 14.04
CA THR A 12 16.47 -0.56 15.05
C THR A 12 15.80 -1.62 15.92
N GLU A 13 16.44 -2.78 16.06
CA GLU A 13 15.94 -3.87 16.89
C GLU A 13 15.82 -3.44 18.36
N GLY A 14 14.67 -3.70 18.98
CA GLY A 14 14.37 -3.23 20.34
C GLY A 14 14.23 -1.70 20.47
N GLY A 15 14.26 -0.96 19.36
CA GLY A 15 14.24 0.50 19.35
C GLY A 15 12.88 1.13 19.67
N ARG A 16 11.80 0.33 19.79
CA ARG A 16 10.47 0.78 20.19
C ARG A 16 10.29 0.59 21.70
N PRO A 17 10.27 1.66 22.52
CA PRO A 17 10.00 1.56 23.95
C PRO A 17 8.58 1.05 24.22
N ALA A 18 8.43 0.23 25.26
CA ALA A 18 7.12 -0.25 25.72
C ALA A 18 6.21 0.94 26.10
N GLY A 19 4.98 0.96 25.57
CA GLY A 19 4.02 2.05 25.81
C GLY A 19 4.08 3.22 24.81
N SER A 20 4.93 3.15 23.78
CA SER A 20 4.99 4.17 22.72
C SER A 20 3.76 4.08 21.81
N THR A 21 2.98 5.15 21.74
CA THR A 21 1.83 5.27 20.83
C THR A 21 2.26 5.72 19.44
N MET A 22 1.66 5.14 18.40
CA MET A 22 1.89 5.49 17.00
C MET A 22 0.58 5.59 16.24
N ASN A 23 0.54 6.40 15.17
CA ASN A 23 -0.65 6.50 14.31
C ASN A 23 -1.03 5.16 13.67
N ILE A 24 -0.06 4.25 13.51
CA ILE A 24 -0.28 2.91 12.95
C ILE A 24 -1.11 2.01 13.85
N ASP A 25 -1.17 2.30 15.15
CA ASP A 25 -1.95 1.55 16.13
C ASP A 25 -3.44 1.55 15.74
N LYS A 26 -3.91 2.61 15.06
CA LYS A 26 -5.29 2.71 14.54
C LYS A 26 -5.59 1.80 13.34
N ALA A 27 -4.58 1.17 12.75
CA ALA A 27 -4.73 0.32 11.56
C ALA A 27 -4.60 -1.17 11.87
N VAL A 28 -4.08 -1.52 13.05
CA VAL A 28 -3.80 -2.90 13.46
C VAL A 28 -4.64 -3.29 14.67
N ASP A 29 -4.94 -4.57 14.83
CA ASP A 29 -5.67 -5.06 16.01
C ASP A 29 -4.89 -4.72 17.30
N LYS A 30 -5.61 -4.61 18.42
CA LYS A 30 -5.08 -4.14 19.70
C LYS A 30 -3.87 -4.95 20.17
N GLU A 31 -3.85 -6.24 19.83
CA GLU A 31 -2.74 -7.16 20.13
C GLU A 31 -1.43 -6.78 19.42
N PHE A 32 -1.50 -6.04 18.31
CA PHE A 32 -0.36 -5.65 17.47
C PHE A 32 0.07 -4.19 17.65
N GLU A 33 -0.67 -3.37 18.40
CA GLU A 33 -0.34 -1.94 18.59
C GLU A 33 1.05 -1.73 19.21
N SER A 34 1.48 -2.61 20.13
CA SER A 34 2.79 -2.51 20.78
C SER A 34 3.96 -3.08 19.99
N LYS A 35 3.71 -3.69 18.82
CA LYS A 35 4.69 -4.45 18.04
C LYS A 35 5.57 -3.57 17.16
N SER A 36 6.79 -4.01 16.89
CA SER A 36 7.68 -3.38 15.91
C SER A 36 7.09 -3.43 14.50
N LEU A 37 7.57 -2.58 13.60
CA LEU A 37 7.12 -2.62 12.19
C LEU A 37 7.53 -3.93 11.52
N LYS A 38 8.67 -4.52 11.89
CA LYS A 38 9.09 -5.86 11.46
C LYS A 38 8.09 -6.93 11.89
N GLU A 39 7.72 -6.96 13.18
CA GLU A 39 6.72 -7.90 13.69
C GLU A 39 5.35 -7.69 13.03
N ILE A 40 4.93 -6.44 12.81
CA ILE A 40 3.68 -6.13 12.10
C ILE A 40 3.75 -6.57 10.64
N ALA A 41 4.90 -6.42 9.95
CA ALA A 41 5.03 -6.87 8.57
C ALA A 41 4.87 -8.39 8.44
N GLU A 42 5.39 -9.16 9.39
CA GLU A 42 5.30 -10.62 9.43
C GLU A 42 3.99 -11.15 10.04
N ALA A 43 3.22 -10.27 10.68
CA ALA A 43 1.93 -10.61 11.25
C ALA A 43 0.93 -11.10 10.18
N PRO A 44 -0.04 -11.95 10.57
CA PRO A 44 -1.08 -12.43 9.66
C PRO A 44 -1.95 -11.27 9.16
N THR A 45 -2.62 -11.45 8.01
CA THR A 45 -3.53 -10.44 7.47
C THR A 45 -4.63 -10.06 8.46
N SER A 46 -5.06 -10.99 9.32
CA SER A 46 -6.04 -10.75 10.40
C SER A 46 -5.62 -9.69 11.42
N ALA A 47 -4.33 -9.35 11.50
CA ALA A 47 -3.83 -8.27 12.34
C ALA A 47 -4.27 -6.89 11.86
N LEU A 48 -4.85 -6.74 10.66
CA LEU A 48 -5.41 -5.49 10.17
C LEU A 48 -6.85 -5.29 10.65
N GLN A 49 -7.15 -4.11 11.19
CA GLN A 49 -8.51 -3.76 11.55
C GLN A 49 -9.40 -3.67 10.30
N GLY A 50 -10.69 -4.00 10.47
CA GLY A 50 -11.70 -3.88 9.42
C GLY A 50 -11.75 -5.01 8.39
N LEU A 51 -10.91 -6.04 8.53
CA LEU A 51 -11.02 -7.26 7.70
C LEU A 51 -12.05 -8.23 8.27
N SER A 52 -13.09 -8.49 7.48
CA SER A 52 -14.08 -9.53 7.76
C SER A 52 -13.49 -10.93 7.62
N GLU A 53 -14.12 -11.93 8.25
CA GLU A 53 -13.71 -13.34 8.10
C GLU A 53 -13.67 -13.80 6.65
N LYS A 54 -14.69 -13.43 5.86
CA LYS A 54 -14.75 -13.74 4.42
C LYS A 54 -13.54 -13.22 3.65
N ALA A 55 -13.10 -11.99 3.96
CA ALA A 55 -11.93 -11.41 3.32
C ALA A 55 -10.64 -12.16 3.70
N ARG A 56 -10.55 -12.63 4.96
CA ARG A 56 -9.40 -13.42 5.44
C ARG A 56 -9.32 -14.76 4.71
N THR A 57 -10.44 -15.48 4.59
CA THR A 57 -10.51 -16.73 3.83
C THR A 57 -10.09 -16.53 2.37
N LEU A 58 -10.57 -15.48 1.72
CA LEU A 58 -10.16 -15.15 0.35
C LEU A 58 -8.65 -14.90 0.24
N PHE A 59 -8.04 -14.19 1.21
CA PHE A 59 -6.60 -13.97 1.20
C PHE A 59 -5.82 -15.27 1.37
N GLU A 60 -6.27 -16.18 2.24
CA GLU A 60 -5.66 -17.49 2.41
C GLU A 60 -5.70 -18.33 1.13
N GLU A 61 -6.84 -18.34 0.42
CA GLU A 61 -7.01 -19.00 -0.88
C GLU A 61 -6.08 -18.42 -1.95
N LEU A 62 -5.76 -17.13 -1.86
CA LEU A 62 -4.83 -16.43 -2.75
C LEU A 62 -3.37 -16.56 -2.29
N HIS A 63 -3.08 -17.39 -1.28
CA HIS A 63 -1.77 -17.58 -0.67
C HIS A 63 -1.17 -16.30 -0.06
N VAL A 64 -2.02 -15.36 0.36
CA VAL A 64 -1.64 -14.11 1.04
C VAL A 64 -1.86 -14.29 2.54
N LYS A 65 -0.78 -14.61 3.28
CA LYS A 65 -0.89 -14.95 4.71
C LYS A 65 -0.49 -13.79 5.62
N THR A 66 0.52 -13.02 5.23
CA THR A 66 1.08 -11.95 6.05
C THR A 66 0.76 -10.55 5.52
N ILE A 67 0.93 -9.53 6.35
CA ILE A 67 0.85 -8.13 5.93
C ILE A 67 1.89 -7.82 4.84
N LYS A 68 3.07 -8.46 4.89
CA LYS A 68 4.11 -8.38 3.86
C LYS A 68 3.67 -9.01 2.54
N ASP A 69 3.01 -10.16 2.56
CA ASP A 69 2.46 -10.78 1.34
C ASP A 69 1.41 -9.88 0.71
N LEU A 70 0.51 -9.33 1.53
CA LEU A 70 -0.55 -8.43 1.06
C LEU A 70 0.05 -7.16 0.46
N ALA A 71 1.09 -6.60 1.08
CA ALA A 71 1.80 -5.44 0.55
C ALA A 71 2.50 -5.72 -0.79
N ASN A 72 2.91 -6.97 -1.04
CA ASN A 72 3.57 -7.39 -2.27
C ASN A 72 2.60 -8.02 -3.30
N PHE A 73 1.30 -8.06 -3.01
CA PHE A 73 0.34 -8.75 -3.84
C PHE A 73 0.20 -8.10 -5.22
N LYS A 74 0.47 -8.87 -6.28
CA LYS A 74 0.58 -8.36 -7.66
C LYS A 74 -0.66 -7.60 -8.13
N TYR A 75 -1.86 -8.04 -7.76
CA TYR A 75 -3.10 -7.40 -8.20
C TYR A 75 -3.31 -6.03 -7.55
N CYS A 76 -2.94 -5.86 -6.28
CA CYS A 76 -2.93 -4.56 -5.63
C CYS A 76 -1.95 -3.60 -6.32
N ARG A 77 -0.77 -4.10 -6.72
CA ARG A 77 0.24 -3.31 -7.44
C ARG A 77 -0.23 -2.87 -8.82
N ILE A 78 -0.87 -3.78 -9.56
CA ILE A 78 -1.44 -3.48 -10.88
C ILE A 78 -2.56 -2.44 -10.73
N ALA A 79 -3.46 -2.60 -9.75
CA ALA A 79 -4.54 -1.65 -9.51
C ALA A 79 -4.02 -0.25 -9.13
N GLU A 80 -3.04 -0.16 -8.21
CA GLU A 80 -2.39 1.10 -7.85
C GLU A 80 -1.75 1.77 -9.08
N ALA A 81 -1.04 0.99 -9.90
CA ALA A 81 -0.39 1.47 -11.10
C ALA A 81 -1.40 1.99 -12.14
N ILE A 82 -2.51 1.28 -12.36
CA ILE A 82 -3.58 1.71 -13.29
C ILE A 82 -4.18 3.04 -12.84
N VAL A 83 -4.56 3.16 -11.56
CA VAL A 83 -5.13 4.40 -11.02
C VAL A 83 -4.16 5.58 -11.12
N GLN A 84 -2.87 5.31 -10.92
CA GLN A 84 -1.85 6.35 -11.07
C GLN A 84 -1.62 6.73 -12.54
N ALA A 85 -1.58 5.77 -13.45
CA ALA A 85 -1.38 6.01 -14.88
C ALA A 85 -2.55 6.78 -15.50
N ALA A 86 -3.78 6.51 -15.07
CA ALA A 86 -4.99 7.20 -15.54
C ALA A 86 -4.92 8.74 -15.36
N LYS A 87 -4.13 9.24 -14.40
CA LYS A 87 -3.92 10.70 -14.22
C LYS A 87 -3.11 11.35 -15.33
N PHE A 88 -2.36 10.56 -16.08
CA PHE A 88 -1.49 10.99 -17.18
C PHE A 88 -1.96 10.45 -18.53
N GLU A 89 -3.17 9.91 -18.58
CA GLU A 89 -3.76 9.41 -19.81
C GLU A 89 -3.98 10.60 -20.76
N GLU A 90 -3.34 10.53 -21.94
CA GLU A 90 -3.50 11.52 -22.98
C GLU A 90 -4.82 11.26 -23.72
N THR A 91 -5.71 12.26 -23.71
CA THR A 91 -7.02 12.14 -24.33
C THR A 91 -7.06 12.68 -25.75
N LYS A 92 -5.99 13.38 -26.18
CA LYS A 92 -5.88 13.97 -27.50
C LYS A 92 -5.13 13.04 -28.44
N THR A 93 -5.57 13.00 -29.69
CA THR A 93 -4.81 12.38 -30.78
C THR A 93 -3.53 13.16 -31.07
N GLU A 94 -2.57 12.51 -31.73
CA GLU A 94 -1.31 13.18 -32.10
C GLU A 94 -1.52 14.43 -32.97
N ALA A 95 -2.54 14.41 -33.83
CA ALA A 95 -2.89 15.52 -34.70
C ALA A 95 -3.38 16.73 -33.89
N GLU A 96 -4.27 16.50 -32.92
CA GLU A 96 -4.79 17.55 -32.02
C GLU A 96 -3.69 18.14 -31.14
N ARG A 97 -2.77 17.30 -30.64
CA ARG A 97 -1.62 17.76 -29.84
C ARG A 97 -0.65 18.61 -30.67
N LYS A 98 -0.42 18.24 -31.94
CA LYS A 98 0.40 19.04 -32.87
C LYS A 98 -0.27 20.37 -33.18
N ALA A 99 -1.58 20.37 -33.44
CA ALA A 99 -2.35 21.58 -33.73
C ALA A 99 -2.34 22.57 -32.55
N GLU A 100 -2.56 22.09 -31.32
CA GLU A 100 -2.52 22.91 -30.11
C GLU A 100 -1.12 23.49 -29.85
N LYS A 101 -0.08 22.69 -30.07
CA LYS A 101 1.31 23.16 -29.93
C LYS A 101 1.64 24.24 -30.96
N LEU A 102 1.14 24.12 -32.19
CA LEU A 102 1.32 25.10 -33.26
C LEU A 102 0.56 26.40 -32.97
N ALA A 103 -0.67 26.29 -32.45
CA ALA A 103 -1.46 27.45 -32.05
C ALA A 103 -0.78 28.26 -30.93
N LYS A 104 -0.22 27.57 -29.92
CA LYS A 104 0.58 28.21 -28.84
C LYS A 104 1.90 28.85 -29.29
N GLN A 105 2.41 28.51 -30.47
CA GLN A 105 3.63 29.11 -31.02
C GLN A 105 3.35 30.35 -31.87
N LEU A 106 2.08 30.59 -32.20
CA LEU A 106 1.61 31.73 -33.00
C LEU A 106 1.03 32.86 -32.14
N GLU A 107 0.77 32.61 -30.84
CA GLU A 107 0.53 33.62 -29.80
C GLU A 107 1.85 34.17 -29.24
#